data_AF-C1BMQ9-F1
#
_entry.id   AF-C1BMQ9-F1
#
_cell.length_a   1.000
_cell.length_b   1.000
_cell.length_c   1.000
_cell.angle_alpha   90.00
_cell.angle_beta   90.00
_cell.angle_gamma   90.00
#
_symmetry.space_group_name_H-M   'P 1'
#
loop_
_entity.id
_entity.type
_entity.pdbx_description
1 polymer ?
#
loop_
_entity_poly.entity_id
_entity_poly.type
_entity_poly.pdbx_seq_one_letter_code
_entity_poly.pdbx_strand_id
1 'polypeptide(L)'
;MSSSHLMLQSRILLNQFAQCRQLSFSGCRIPAKTQNFIDGKFLDSTTSRWIDVHDPATNDVVTRVPQSTNSEMEQAVESAKAAFKTWSKTSPLSRQQIMFKYQALIRNNMSEIAKLITKEQGKTHPDAEGDVLRGLQVVEQCCANTNLLMGENLPGITKDMDLISYRTPLGVCAGIAPFNFPAMNDKMEAYKEGIFGPVLCVINVNTLEDAIELINKNRYGNGTAIFTSNGATARKFTQDIDVGQVGVNVPIPVPLPMMSFTGSRGSFLGDSHFYGKQAIGFFTQTKTVTQLWREADVTKDSSVQTSMPVQN
;
A
#
# COMPACT_ATOMS: atom_id res chain seq x y z
N MET A 1 -6.79 -38.93 2.86
CA MET A 1 -6.39 -38.59 1.47
C MET A 1 -4.87 -38.59 1.43
N SER A 2 -4.22 -39.25 0.45
CA SER A 2 -2.79 -39.56 0.54
C SER A 2 -1.86 -38.37 0.24
N SER A 3 -0.66 -38.40 0.83
CA SER A 3 0.42 -37.41 0.66
C SER A 3 0.84 -37.20 -0.81
N SER A 4 0.52 -38.16 -1.68
CA SER A 4 0.70 -38.09 -3.14
C SER A 4 -0.03 -36.88 -3.77
N HIS A 5 -1.16 -36.45 -3.21
CA HIS A 5 -1.95 -35.33 -3.75
C HIS A 5 -1.40 -33.96 -3.34
N LEU A 6 -0.91 -33.82 -2.09
CA LEU A 6 -0.18 -32.61 -1.65
C LEU A 6 1.12 -32.41 -2.42
N MET A 7 1.86 -33.50 -2.69
CA MET A 7 3.05 -33.49 -3.56
C MET A 7 2.76 -33.00 -4.98
N LEU A 8 1.54 -33.21 -5.49
CA LEU A 8 1.16 -32.78 -6.84
C LEU A 8 0.81 -31.29 -6.87
N GLN A 9 0.01 -30.79 -5.91
CA GLN A 9 -0.34 -29.36 -5.85
C GLN A 9 0.88 -28.48 -5.52
N SER A 10 1.75 -28.92 -4.62
CA SER A 10 3.02 -28.22 -4.35
C SER A 10 3.94 -28.19 -5.57
N ARG A 11 4.00 -29.27 -6.38
CA ARG A 11 4.72 -29.27 -7.67
C ARG A 11 4.08 -28.35 -8.72
N ILE A 12 2.76 -28.22 -8.76
CA ILE A 12 2.08 -27.30 -9.69
C ILE A 12 2.38 -25.84 -9.32
N LEU A 13 2.29 -25.48 -8.04
CA LEU A 13 2.70 -24.16 -7.54
C LEU A 13 4.19 -23.90 -7.79
N LEU A 14 5.07 -24.86 -7.48
CA LEU A 14 6.51 -24.74 -7.75
C LEU A 14 6.82 -24.61 -9.24
N ASN A 15 6.08 -25.27 -10.14
CA ASN A 15 6.25 -25.14 -11.59
C ASN A 15 5.74 -23.79 -12.12
N GLN A 16 4.65 -23.24 -11.58
CA GLN A 16 4.22 -21.87 -11.90
C GLN A 16 5.25 -20.83 -11.42
N PHE A 17 5.80 -21.01 -10.20
CA PHE A 17 6.94 -20.20 -9.73
C PHE A 17 8.23 -20.45 -10.53
N ALA A 18 8.43 -21.63 -11.12
CA ALA A 18 9.60 -21.94 -11.95
C ALA A 18 9.49 -21.32 -13.36
N GLN A 19 8.30 -21.19 -13.93
CA GLN A 19 8.10 -20.34 -15.13
C GLN A 19 8.47 -18.89 -14.84
N CYS A 20 8.11 -18.34 -13.66
CA CYS A 20 8.63 -17.04 -13.22
C CYS A 20 10.16 -17.00 -13.00
N ARG A 21 10.84 -18.14 -12.76
CA ARG A 21 12.32 -18.18 -12.68
C ARG A 21 13.00 -18.11 -14.06
N GLN A 22 12.30 -18.34 -15.15
CA GLN A 22 12.84 -18.09 -16.50
C GLN A 22 12.82 -16.61 -16.90
N LEU A 23 12.20 -15.74 -16.07
CA LEU A 23 12.45 -14.30 -16.12
C LEU A 23 13.81 -13.98 -15.50
N SER A 24 14.89 -14.36 -16.19
CA SER A 24 16.21 -13.83 -15.89
C SER A 24 16.20 -12.33 -16.22
N PHE A 25 16.13 -11.48 -15.19
CA PHE A 25 16.28 -10.03 -15.32
C PHE A 25 17.66 -9.58 -15.85
N SER A 26 18.56 -10.53 -16.14
CA SER A 26 19.89 -10.40 -16.74
C SER A 26 19.91 -9.88 -18.20
N GLY A 27 18.94 -9.04 -18.57
CA GLY A 27 18.74 -8.53 -19.92
C GLY A 27 17.58 -7.54 -19.97
N CYS A 28 17.59 -6.52 -19.10
CA CYS A 28 16.54 -5.51 -18.99
C CYS A 28 16.48 -4.61 -20.24
N ARG A 29 15.86 -5.10 -21.31
CA ARG A 29 15.31 -4.28 -22.39
C ARG A 29 13.86 -3.99 -22.02
N ILE A 30 13.54 -2.70 -21.84
CA ILE A 30 12.16 -2.26 -21.71
C ILE A 30 11.44 -2.70 -23.01
N PRO A 31 10.30 -3.41 -22.93
CA PRO A 31 9.63 -3.90 -24.12
C PRO A 31 9.09 -2.72 -24.91
N ALA A 32 9.10 -2.79 -26.25
CA ALA A 32 8.59 -1.71 -27.11
C ALA A 32 7.09 -1.39 -26.91
N LYS A 33 6.36 -2.32 -26.28
CA LYS A 33 4.99 -2.18 -25.79
C LYS A 33 4.91 -2.79 -24.39
N THR A 34 4.42 -2.04 -23.41
CA THR A 34 4.15 -2.54 -22.07
C THR A 34 2.93 -3.47 -22.11
N GLN A 35 3.04 -4.61 -21.45
CA GLN A 35 1.98 -5.62 -21.38
C GLN A 35 1.15 -5.43 -20.11
N ASN A 36 -0.16 -5.73 -20.18
CA ASN A 36 -1.02 -5.80 -19.00
C ASN A 36 -0.61 -7.01 -18.15
N PHE A 37 -0.54 -6.88 -16.82
CA PHE A 37 -0.29 -8.02 -15.93
C PHE A 37 -1.61 -8.48 -15.28
N ILE A 38 -2.18 -9.58 -15.79
CA ILE A 38 -3.49 -10.12 -15.38
C ILE A 38 -3.34 -11.63 -15.14
N ASP A 39 -3.97 -12.15 -14.09
CA ASP A 39 -3.97 -13.59 -13.76
C ASP A 39 -2.56 -14.21 -13.66
N GLY A 40 -1.59 -13.44 -13.17
CA GLY A 40 -0.19 -13.85 -13.03
C GLY A 40 0.60 -13.90 -14.35
N LYS A 41 0.07 -13.33 -15.44
CA LYS A 41 0.68 -13.38 -16.78
C LYS A 41 0.76 -11.97 -17.39
N PHE A 42 1.79 -11.75 -18.20
CA PHE A 42 1.84 -10.61 -19.10
C PHE A 42 1.00 -10.91 -20.34
N LEU A 43 0.10 -9.99 -20.69
CA LEU A 43 -0.83 -10.08 -21.82
C LEU A 43 -0.68 -8.84 -22.70
N ASP A 44 -0.60 -9.04 -24.02
CA ASP A 44 -0.70 -7.94 -24.98
C ASP A 44 -2.13 -7.38 -24.99
N SER A 45 -2.25 -6.05 -24.90
CA SER A 45 -3.55 -5.39 -25.03
C SER A 45 -4.03 -5.41 -26.48
N THR A 46 -5.33 -5.64 -26.63
CA THR A 46 -6.10 -5.55 -27.88
C THR A 46 -6.40 -4.11 -28.29
N THR A 47 -5.98 -3.12 -27.50
CA THR A 47 -6.27 -1.70 -27.75
C THR A 47 -5.63 -1.17 -29.04
N SER A 48 -6.37 -0.28 -29.71
CA SER A 48 -5.85 0.54 -30.81
C SER A 48 -5.16 1.82 -30.32
N ARG A 49 -5.31 2.19 -29.04
CA ARG A 49 -4.78 3.43 -28.46
C ARG A 49 -3.60 3.15 -27.53
N TRP A 50 -2.46 3.73 -27.85
CA TRP A 50 -1.20 3.57 -27.15
C TRP A 50 -0.68 4.94 -26.71
N ILE A 51 -0.11 4.99 -25.51
CA ILE A 51 0.46 6.19 -24.89
C ILE A 51 1.98 6.02 -24.92
N ASP A 52 2.68 6.93 -25.59
CA ASP A 52 4.14 6.92 -25.66
C ASP A 52 4.71 7.35 -24.29
N VAL A 53 5.62 6.54 -23.74
CA VAL A 53 6.41 6.86 -22.55
C VAL A 53 7.77 7.35 -23.02
N HIS A 54 8.08 8.59 -22.71
CA HIS A 54 9.31 9.25 -23.13
C HIS A 54 10.37 9.23 -22.03
N ASP A 55 11.64 9.13 -22.40
CA ASP A 55 12.75 9.48 -21.53
C ASP A 55 12.77 11.01 -21.39
N PRO A 56 12.54 11.60 -20.21
CA PRO A 56 12.48 13.05 -20.07
C PRO A 56 13.83 13.75 -20.30
N ALA A 57 14.96 13.03 -20.31
CA ALA A 57 16.28 13.59 -20.60
C ALA A 57 16.60 13.65 -22.11
N THR A 58 16.04 12.76 -22.93
CA THR A 58 16.31 12.71 -24.39
C THR A 58 15.08 12.97 -25.26
N ASN A 59 13.89 12.89 -24.68
CA ASN A 59 12.57 12.87 -25.33
C ASN A 59 12.32 11.65 -26.27
N ASP A 60 13.22 10.66 -26.30
CA ASP A 60 13.02 9.43 -27.06
C ASP A 60 11.90 8.57 -26.46
N VAL A 61 11.13 7.89 -27.30
CA VAL A 61 10.11 6.93 -26.85
C VAL A 61 10.79 5.66 -26.32
N VAL A 62 10.62 5.41 -25.03
CA VAL A 62 11.18 4.25 -24.31
C VAL A 62 10.27 3.03 -24.47
N THR A 63 8.95 3.23 -24.33
CA THR A 63 7.93 2.20 -24.50
C THR A 63 6.58 2.81 -24.83
N ARG A 64 5.58 1.96 -25.03
CA ARG A 64 4.18 2.32 -25.26
C ARG A 64 3.29 1.60 -24.27
N VAL A 65 2.59 2.34 -23.42
CA VAL A 65 1.60 1.80 -22.48
C VAL A 65 0.23 1.75 -23.17
N PRO A 66 -0.52 0.63 -23.06
CA PRO A 66 -1.84 0.55 -23.65
C PRO A 66 -2.84 1.42 -22.90
N GLN A 67 -3.72 2.13 -23.62
CA GLN A 67 -5.00 2.54 -23.05
C GLN A 67 -5.90 1.29 -23.03
N SER A 68 -5.77 0.48 -21.98
CA SER A 68 -6.43 -0.82 -21.84
C SER A 68 -7.95 -0.74 -21.98
N THR A 69 -8.55 -1.78 -22.55
CA THR A 69 -9.98 -1.79 -22.89
C THR A 69 -10.86 -2.09 -21.68
N ASN A 70 -12.15 -1.74 -21.75
CA ASN A 70 -13.12 -2.10 -20.70
C ASN A 70 -13.16 -3.62 -20.45
N SER A 71 -13.04 -4.44 -21.50
CA SER A 71 -13.04 -5.90 -21.39
C SER A 71 -11.78 -6.43 -20.69
N GLU A 72 -10.61 -5.80 -20.91
CA GLU A 72 -9.36 -6.12 -20.19
C GLU A 72 -9.45 -5.73 -18.71
N MET A 73 -10.12 -4.61 -18.39
CA MET A 73 -10.39 -4.21 -17.01
C MET A 73 -11.37 -5.18 -16.31
N GLU A 74 -12.46 -5.56 -16.97
CA GLU A 74 -13.41 -6.56 -16.49
C GLU A 74 -12.73 -7.93 -16.27
N GLN A 75 -11.86 -8.35 -17.17
CA GLN A 75 -11.05 -9.57 -17.02
C GLN A 75 -10.17 -9.54 -15.78
N ALA A 76 -9.51 -8.40 -15.50
CA ALA A 76 -8.72 -8.22 -14.29
C ALA A 76 -9.58 -8.27 -13.01
N VAL A 77 -10.77 -7.66 -13.03
CA VAL A 77 -11.73 -7.71 -11.92
C VAL A 77 -12.24 -9.13 -11.66
N GLU A 78 -12.58 -9.90 -12.69
CA GLU A 78 -13.04 -11.28 -12.51
C GLU A 78 -11.92 -12.24 -12.06
N SER A 79 -10.69 -12.07 -12.54
CA SER A 79 -9.52 -12.79 -12.00
C SER A 79 -9.33 -12.49 -10.50
N ALA A 80 -9.40 -11.22 -10.09
CA ALA A 80 -9.30 -10.82 -8.69
C ALA A 80 -10.44 -11.39 -7.83
N LYS A 81 -11.69 -11.38 -8.31
CA LYS A 81 -12.85 -12.00 -7.64
C LYS A 81 -12.69 -13.51 -7.50
N ALA A 82 -12.14 -14.19 -8.51
CA ALA A 82 -11.87 -15.62 -8.46
C ALA A 82 -10.81 -15.95 -7.40
N ALA A 83 -9.68 -15.23 -7.41
CA ALA A 83 -8.59 -15.40 -6.44
C ALA A 83 -9.02 -15.09 -5.00
N PHE A 84 -9.90 -14.10 -4.78
CA PHE A 84 -10.38 -13.73 -3.46
C PHE A 84 -11.06 -14.88 -2.70
N LYS A 85 -11.74 -15.80 -3.42
CA LYS A 85 -12.47 -16.94 -2.84
C LYS A 85 -11.58 -17.90 -2.04
N THR A 86 -10.30 -17.99 -2.39
CA THR A 86 -9.29 -18.80 -1.70
C THR A 86 -8.35 -17.93 -0.86
N TRP A 87 -7.89 -16.79 -1.37
CA TRP A 87 -6.95 -15.90 -0.69
C TRP A 87 -7.47 -15.34 0.64
N SER A 88 -8.77 -15.02 0.71
CA SER A 88 -9.42 -14.56 1.95
C SER A 88 -9.32 -15.59 3.08
N LYS A 89 -9.26 -16.88 2.74
CA LYS A 89 -9.18 -18.03 3.67
C LYS A 89 -7.74 -18.45 4.00
N THR A 90 -6.75 -17.95 3.26
CA THR A 90 -5.32 -18.21 3.53
C THR A 90 -4.93 -17.67 4.91
N SER A 91 -4.17 -18.42 5.70
CA SER A 91 -3.82 -18.01 7.07
C SER A 91 -2.97 -16.72 7.07
N PRO A 92 -3.07 -15.85 8.11
CA PRO A 92 -2.18 -14.69 8.25
C PRO A 92 -0.69 -15.04 8.17
N LEU A 93 -0.28 -16.15 8.79
CA LEU A 93 1.09 -16.68 8.74
C LEU A 93 1.52 -17.04 7.30
N SER A 94 0.69 -17.77 6.55
CA SER A 94 0.98 -18.11 5.16
C SER A 94 1.08 -16.85 4.27
N ARG A 95 0.23 -15.83 4.53
CA ARG A 95 0.32 -14.52 3.85
C ARG A 95 1.60 -13.75 4.23
N GLN A 96 2.01 -13.79 5.50
CA GLN A 96 3.26 -13.17 5.97
C GLN A 96 4.49 -13.76 5.26
N GLN A 97 4.54 -15.08 5.05
CA GLN A 97 5.63 -15.73 4.33
C GLN A 97 5.75 -15.28 2.86
N ILE A 98 4.66 -14.83 2.24
CA ILE A 98 4.68 -14.22 0.90
C ILE A 98 5.27 -12.80 0.98
N MET A 99 4.92 -12.01 2.00
CA MET A 99 5.47 -10.67 2.18
C MET A 99 6.99 -10.68 2.45
N PHE A 100 7.51 -11.63 3.23
CA PHE A 100 8.97 -11.78 3.40
C PHE A 100 9.69 -12.11 2.08
N LYS A 101 9.11 -12.96 1.24
CA LYS A 101 9.66 -13.26 -0.09
C LYS A 101 9.63 -12.02 -1.00
N TYR A 102 8.54 -11.24 -0.95
CA TYR A 102 8.41 -10.02 -1.73
C TYR A 102 9.39 -8.93 -1.29
N GLN A 103 9.57 -8.72 0.02
CA GLN A 103 10.61 -7.86 0.60
C GLN A 103 12.00 -8.22 0.07
N ALA A 104 12.35 -9.51 0.10
CA ALA A 104 13.64 -10.00 -0.40
C ALA A 104 13.81 -9.75 -1.91
N LEU A 105 12.75 -9.94 -2.70
CA LEU A 105 12.77 -9.64 -4.14
C LEU A 105 12.98 -8.15 -4.43
N ILE A 106 12.32 -7.24 -3.71
CA ILE A 106 12.54 -5.79 -3.87
C ILE A 106 13.99 -5.43 -3.53
N ARG A 107 14.50 -5.89 -2.38
CA ARG A 107 15.89 -5.65 -1.95
C ARG A 107 16.90 -6.14 -3.01
N ASN A 108 16.72 -7.35 -3.54
CA ASN A 108 17.63 -7.95 -4.51
C ASN A 108 17.59 -7.29 -5.90
N ASN A 109 16.52 -6.57 -6.24
CA ASN A 109 16.34 -5.91 -7.55
C ASN A 109 16.33 -4.37 -7.46
N MET A 110 16.68 -3.79 -6.30
CA MET A 110 16.52 -2.37 -6.00
C MET A 110 17.17 -1.45 -7.06
N SER A 111 18.42 -1.72 -7.46
CA SER A 111 19.12 -0.92 -8.47
C SER A 111 18.47 -1.03 -9.86
N GLU A 112 17.96 -2.20 -10.25
CA GLU A 112 17.26 -2.35 -11.55
C GLU A 112 15.92 -1.61 -11.56
N ILE A 113 15.16 -1.67 -10.46
CA ILE A 113 13.91 -0.90 -10.31
C ILE A 113 14.23 0.61 -10.34
N ALA A 114 15.26 1.06 -9.62
CA ALA A 114 15.68 2.46 -9.62
C ALA A 114 16.17 2.95 -10.99
N LYS A 115 16.83 2.10 -11.80
CA LYS A 115 17.20 2.44 -13.20
C LYS A 115 15.97 2.66 -14.07
N LEU A 116 14.94 1.81 -13.95
CA LEU A 116 13.68 1.96 -14.68
C LEU A 116 12.97 3.26 -14.29
N ILE A 117 12.86 3.55 -12.99
CA ILE A 117 12.29 4.81 -12.49
C ILE A 117 13.06 6.03 -13.03
N THR A 118 14.39 6.03 -12.97
CA THR A 118 15.20 7.12 -13.56
C THR A 118 14.98 7.27 -15.06
N LYS A 119 14.87 6.16 -15.81
CA LYS A 119 14.71 6.19 -17.28
C LYS A 119 13.33 6.68 -17.74
N GLU A 120 12.26 6.37 -17.00
CA GLU A 120 10.88 6.72 -17.39
C GLU A 120 10.36 8.00 -16.71
N GLN A 121 10.81 8.31 -15.49
CA GLN A 121 10.34 9.47 -14.71
C GLN A 121 11.37 10.62 -14.65
N GLY A 122 12.67 10.34 -14.78
CA GLY A 122 13.73 11.35 -14.88
C GLY A 122 14.43 11.76 -13.58
N LYS A 123 13.95 11.36 -12.40
CA LYS A 123 14.63 11.64 -11.13
C LYS A 123 16.01 10.98 -11.07
N THR A 124 16.90 11.58 -10.28
CA THR A 124 18.28 11.07 -10.13
C THR A 124 18.27 9.63 -9.58
N HIS A 125 19.30 8.84 -9.88
CA HIS A 125 19.35 7.45 -9.41
C HIS A 125 19.27 7.33 -7.87
N PRO A 126 19.94 8.18 -7.06
CA PRO A 126 19.75 8.19 -5.61
C PRO A 126 18.30 8.52 -5.17
N ASP A 127 17.60 9.43 -5.85
CA ASP A 127 16.19 9.72 -5.55
C ASP A 127 15.29 8.52 -5.88
N ALA A 128 15.61 7.79 -6.95
CA ALA A 128 14.92 6.56 -7.34
C ALA A 128 15.19 5.40 -6.37
N GLU A 129 16.42 5.24 -5.87
CA GLU A 129 16.72 4.29 -4.79
C GLU A 129 15.97 4.66 -3.50
N GLY A 130 15.88 5.95 -3.17
CA GLY A 130 15.05 6.47 -2.07
C GLY A 130 13.57 6.11 -2.23
N ASP A 131 13.00 6.29 -3.44
CA ASP A 131 11.63 5.91 -3.79
C ASP A 131 11.36 4.41 -3.53
N VAL A 132 12.22 3.53 -4.08
CA VAL A 132 12.13 2.07 -3.89
C VAL A 132 12.29 1.69 -2.41
N LEU A 133 13.18 2.35 -1.68
CA LEU A 133 13.36 2.13 -0.24
C LEU A 133 12.10 2.51 0.56
N ARG A 134 11.40 3.59 0.20
CA ARG A 134 10.14 3.98 0.83
C ARG A 134 9.03 2.94 0.56
N GLY A 135 8.93 2.44 -0.67
CA GLY A 135 8.03 1.33 -1.01
C GLY A 135 8.34 0.04 -0.24
N LEU A 136 9.63 -0.29 -0.11
CA LEU A 136 10.12 -1.43 0.68
C LEU A 136 9.70 -1.34 2.15
N GLN A 137 9.81 -0.16 2.78
CA GLN A 137 9.40 0.04 4.19
C GLN A 137 7.90 -0.23 4.41
N VAL A 138 7.04 0.04 3.41
CA VAL A 138 5.61 -0.33 3.48
C VAL A 138 5.43 -1.85 3.43
N VAL A 139 6.17 -2.54 2.56
CA VAL A 139 6.17 -4.01 2.47
C VAL A 139 6.66 -4.65 3.78
N GLU A 140 7.69 -4.07 4.41
CA GLU A 140 8.21 -4.50 5.71
C GLU A 140 7.18 -4.33 6.84
N GLN A 141 6.42 -3.23 6.85
CA GLN A 141 5.29 -3.08 7.77
C GLN A 141 4.19 -4.12 7.50
N CYS A 142 3.92 -4.47 6.24
CA CYS A 142 2.98 -5.53 5.89
C CYS A 142 3.45 -6.94 6.29
N CYS A 143 4.75 -7.18 6.51
CA CYS A 143 5.23 -8.42 7.13
C CYS A 143 4.70 -8.59 8.56
N ALA A 144 4.34 -7.51 9.27
CA ALA A 144 3.74 -7.55 10.60
C ALA A 144 2.22 -7.87 10.59
N ASN A 145 1.67 -8.43 9.51
CA ASN A 145 0.21 -8.64 9.36
C ASN A 145 -0.44 -9.44 10.51
N THR A 146 0.30 -10.35 11.15
CA THR A 146 -0.20 -11.17 12.26
C THR A 146 -0.53 -10.33 13.49
N ASN A 147 0.26 -9.27 13.72
CA ASN A 147 0.01 -8.28 14.77
C ASN A 147 -1.06 -7.26 14.35
N LEU A 148 -1.02 -6.82 13.09
CA LEU A 148 -1.93 -5.79 12.56
C LEU A 148 -3.39 -6.27 12.40
N LEU A 149 -3.62 -7.57 12.22
CA LEU A 149 -4.95 -8.16 12.03
C LEU A 149 -5.59 -8.68 13.34
N MET A 150 -4.92 -8.54 14.49
CA MET A 150 -5.51 -8.96 15.76
C MET A 150 -6.80 -8.17 16.06
N GLY A 151 -7.79 -8.89 16.56
CA GLY A 151 -9.02 -8.32 17.10
C GLY A 151 -8.98 -8.20 18.62
N GLU A 152 -10.14 -8.00 19.23
CA GLU A 152 -10.29 -7.81 20.67
C GLU A 152 -11.14 -8.93 21.27
N ASN A 153 -10.96 -9.22 22.56
CA ASN A 153 -11.78 -10.18 23.30
C ASN A 153 -12.10 -9.62 24.68
N LEU A 154 -13.37 -9.66 25.06
CA LEU A 154 -13.87 -9.39 26.39
C LEU A 154 -14.58 -10.66 26.90
N PRO A 155 -13.88 -11.51 27.67
CA PRO A 155 -14.46 -12.75 28.19
C PRO A 155 -15.40 -12.48 29.36
N GLY A 156 -16.37 -13.38 29.56
CA GLY A 156 -17.21 -13.39 30.75
C GLY A 156 -18.12 -12.16 30.93
N ILE A 157 -18.69 -11.62 29.84
CA ILE A 157 -19.67 -10.52 29.90
C ILE A 157 -20.93 -10.91 30.69
N THR A 158 -21.22 -12.20 30.76
CA THR A 158 -22.11 -12.87 31.73
C THR A 158 -21.67 -14.34 31.84
N LYS A 159 -22.34 -15.15 32.67
CA LYS A 159 -22.00 -16.59 32.80
C LYS A 159 -22.03 -17.26 31.43
N ASP A 160 -20.97 -18.01 31.14
CA ASP A 160 -20.76 -18.82 29.93
C ASP A 160 -20.74 -18.03 28.59
N MET A 161 -20.60 -16.70 28.63
CA MET A 161 -20.72 -15.82 27.46
C MET A 161 -19.51 -14.88 27.28
N ASP A 162 -18.98 -14.85 26.05
CA ASP A 162 -17.85 -13.99 25.64
C ASP A 162 -18.24 -13.06 24.49
N LEU A 163 -17.52 -11.93 24.38
CA LEU A 163 -17.62 -10.98 23.27
C LEU A 163 -16.27 -10.86 22.54
N ILE A 164 -16.24 -11.23 21.26
CA ILE A 164 -15.03 -11.23 20.43
C ILE A 164 -15.23 -10.30 19.22
N SER A 165 -14.23 -9.50 18.88
CA SER A 165 -14.14 -8.79 17.61
C SER A 165 -12.98 -9.34 16.77
N TYR A 166 -13.12 -9.38 15.44
CA TYR A 166 -12.01 -9.71 14.53
C TYR A 166 -12.12 -8.99 13.19
N ARG A 167 -10.98 -8.80 12.53
CA ARG A 167 -10.90 -8.16 11.20
C ARG A 167 -11.18 -9.18 10.10
N THR A 168 -12.06 -8.82 9.17
CA THR A 168 -12.36 -9.61 7.96
C THR A 168 -12.06 -8.79 6.71
N PRO A 169 -11.51 -9.37 5.63
CA PRO A 169 -11.14 -8.60 4.45
C PRO A 169 -12.38 -8.03 3.75
N LEU A 170 -12.28 -6.79 3.25
CA LEU A 170 -13.40 -6.09 2.62
C LEU A 170 -13.83 -6.72 1.29
N GLY A 171 -12.88 -7.12 0.45
CA GLY A 171 -13.15 -7.68 -0.87
C GLY A 171 -12.04 -7.37 -1.88
N VAL A 172 -12.42 -7.33 -3.16
CA VAL A 172 -11.57 -6.78 -4.22
C VAL A 172 -11.67 -5.25 -4.19
N CYS A 173 -10.54 -4.57 -4.10
CA CYS A 173 -10.46 -3.10 -4.13
C CYS A 173 -9.76 -2.65 -5.41
N ALA A 174 -10.18 -1.50 -5.96
CA ALA A 174 -9.44 -0.81 -7.02
C ALA A 174 -8.44 0.17 -6.39
N GLY A 175 -7.24 0.25 -6.96
CA GLY A 175 -6.22 1.22 -6.58
C GLY A 175 -5.67 1.90 -7.83
N ILE A 176 -5.61 3.23 -7.82
CA ILE A 176 -4.99 4.01 -8.89
C ILE A 176 -3.59 4.38 -8.42
N ALA A 177 -2.59 3.70 -8.97
CA ALA A 177 -1.17 4.04 -8.86
C ALA A 177 -0.88 5.28 -9.74
N PRO A 178 -0.43 6.41 -9.18
CA PRO A 178 -0.20 7.65 -9.93
C PRO A 178 1.18 7.74 -10.65
N PHE A 179 1.69 8.92 -11.04
CA PHE A 179 2.80 9.13 -12.02
C PHE A 179 4.04 9.89 -11.50
N ASN A 180 3.89 10.95 -10.69
CA ASN A 180 5.01 11.83 -10.29
C ASN A 180 6.04 11.11 -9.39
N PHE A 181 5.55 10.40 -8.40
CA PHE A 181 5.93 9.06 -8.04
C PHE A 181 4.92 8.14 -8.75
N PRO A 182 5.22 6.85 -8.95
CA PRO A 182 4.20 5.84 -9.17
C PRO A 182 3.11 5.73 -8.04
N ALA A 183 2.93 6.77 -7.18
CA ALA A 183 2.23 6.85 -5.89
C ALA A 183 1.30 8.09 -5.59
N MET A 184 1.43 9.35 -6.11
CA MET A 184 0.42 10.43 -5.81
C MET A 184 0.30 11.69 -6.73
N ASN A 185 -0.62 11.70 -7.73
CA ASN A 185 -0.89 12.78 -8.74
C ASN A 185 -2.12 13.67 -8.46
N ASP A 186 -2.40 14.81 -9.13
CA ASP A 186 -1.59 15.95 -9.70
C ASP A 186 -2.55 17.05 -10.28
N LYS A 187 -2.10 18.33 -10.28
CA LYS A 187 -2.40 19.52 -11.17
C LYS A 187 -2.59 20.91 -10.47
N MET A 188 -2.57 22.02 -11.25
CA MET A 188 -1.68 23.20 -11.11
C MET A 188 -2.25 24.63 -11.43
N GLU A 189 -1.90 25.64 -10.59
CA GLU A 189 -2.06 27.13 -10.68
C GLU A 189 -1.27 27.80 -9.51
N ALA A 190 -0.04 28.24 -9.79
CA ALA A 190 1.13 28.45 -8.91
C ALA A 190 1.09 28.77 -7.39
N TYR A 191 0.01 29.26 -6.78
CA TYR A 191 -0.11 29.40 -5.31
C TYR A 191 -1.43 28.84 -4.77
N LYS A 192 -2.48 28.87 -5.59
CA LYS A 192 -3.79 28.28 -5.30
C LYS A 192 -3.81 26.77 -5.53
N GLU A 193 -2.84 26.27 -6.29
CA GLU A 193 -2.69 24.90 -6.77
C GLU A 193 -1.20 24.59 -6.91
N GLY A 194 -0.80 23.36 -6.60
CA GLY A 194 0.61 23.02 -6.35
C GLY A 194 1.49 23.06 -7.60
N ILE A 195 2.62 23.80 -7.53
CA ILE A 195 3.67 23.74 -8.56
C ILE A 195 4.44 22.42 -8.39
N PHE A 196 4.08 21.39 -9.15
CA PHE A 196 4.89 20.18 -9.32
C PHE A 196 6.14 20.45 -10.18
N GLY A 197 7.05 21.29 -9.66
CA GLY A 197 8.29 21.71 -10.31
C GLY A 197 9.22 22.47 -9.34
N PRO A 198 10.47 22.76 -9.72
CA PRO A 198 11.48 23.34 -8.83
C PRO A 198 11.30 24.85 -8.62
N VAL A 199 10.19 25.26 -7.98
CA VAL A 199 9.85 26.66 -7.70
C VAL A 199 9.59 26.85 -6.21
N LEU A 200 10.31 27.80 -5.59
CA LEU A 200 10.12 28.20 -4.20
C LEU A 200 9.54 29.61 -4.14
N CYS A 201 8.36 29.75 -3.54
CA CYS A 201 7.74 31.04 -3.26
C CYS A 201 8.02 31.44 -1.81
N VAL A 202 8.49 32.68 -1.59
CA VAL A 202 8.72 33.24 -0.24
C VAL A 202 7.67 34.32 0.03
N ILE A 203 6.94 34.16 1.14
CA ILE A 203 5.92 35.11 1.59
C ILE A 203 6.28 35.57 2.99
N ASN A 204 6.35 36.88 3.21
CA ASN A 204 6.63 37.47 4.51
C ASN A 204 5.33 37.83 5.21
N VAL A 205 5.27 37.57 6.52
CA VAL A 205 4.17 37.90 7.43
C VAL A 205 4.76 38.42 8.75
N ASN A 206 3.98 39.15 9.55
CA ASN A 206 4.51 39.86 10.72
C ASN A 206 4.53 39.00 11.99
N THR A 207 3.61 38.05 12.11
CA THR A 207 3.42 37.22 13.31
C THR A 207 3.32 35.72 12.97
N LEU A 208 3.42 34.87 14.00
CA LEU A 208 3.19 33.43 13.86
C LEU A 208 1.71 33.16 13.52
N GLU A 209 0.82 33.94 14.11
CA GLU A 209 -0.62 33.90 13.91
C GLU A 209 -0.99 34.17 12.44
N ASP A 210 -0.41 35.23 11.84
CA ASP A 210 -0.58 35.53 10.41
C ASP A 210 -0.10 34.36 9.53
N ALA A 211 1.00 33.70 9.93
CA ALA A 211 1.56 32.56 9.19
C ALA A 211 0.64 31.34 9.24
N ILE A 212 0.11 31.02 10.42
CA ILE A 212 -0.84 29.93 10.63
C ILE A 212 -2.13 30.22 9.86
N GLU A 213 -2.66 31.44 9.92
CA GLU A 213 -3.87 31.83 9.19
C GLU A 213 -3.67 31.74 7.67
N LEU A 214 -2.50 32.18 7.16
CA LEU A 214 -2.13 32.08 5.75
C LEU A 214 -2.13 30.62 5.25
N ILE A 215 -1.53 29.70 6.04
CA ILE A 215 -1.46 28.27 5.69
C ILE A 215 -2.83 27.61 5.80
N ASN A 216 -3.61 27.89 6.86
CA ASN A 216 -4.94 27.32 7.07
C ASN A 216 -5.95 27.78 6.00
N LYS A 217 -5.78 28.98 5.45
CA LYS A 217 -6.54 29.48 4.28
C LYS A 217 -6.21 28.76 2.96
N ASN A 218 -5.11 28.02 2.87
CA ASN A 218 -4.77 27.28 1.65
C ASN A 218 -5.73 26.11 1.44
N ARG A 219 -6.20 25.90 0.22
CA ARG A 219 -7.07 24.76 -0.17
C ARG A 219 -6.45 23.40 0.20
N TYR A 220 -5.13 23.29 0.18
CA TYR A 220 -4.39 22.07 0.42
C TYR A 220 -3.84 22.04 1.86
N GLY A 221 -3.82 20.84 2.44
CA GLY A 221 -3.42 20.57 3.83
C GLY A 221 -2.59 19.29 3.94
N ASN A 222 -1.64 19.08 3.01
CA ASN A 222 -0.81 17.87 2.97
C ASN A 222 0.25 17.87 4.09
N GLY A 223 1.31 18.66 3.92
CA GLY A 223 2.41 18.78 4.87
C GLY A 223 2.89 20.22 5.02
N THR A 224 3.40 20.56 6.21
CA THR A 224 3.94 21.88 6.55
C THR A 224 5.06 21.75 7.59
N ALA A 225 5.90 22.77 7.73
CA ALA A 225 7.03 22.76 8.65
C ALA A 225 7.22 24.11 9.34
N ILE A 226 7.62 24.08 10.62
CA ILE A 226 8.13 25.24 11.35
C ILE A 226 9.59 25.02 11.73
N PHE A 227 10.42 26.05 11.54
CA PHE A 227 11.81 26.07 11.98
C PHE A 227 11.95 27.03 13.17
N THR A 228 12.25 26.50 14.35
CA THR A 228 12.34 27.28 15.58
C THR A 228 13.10 26.52 16.68
N SER A 229 13.79 27.27 17.53
CA SER A 229 14.39 26.78 18.79
C SER A 229 13.45 26.91 19.99
N ASN A 230 12.28 27.56 19.84
CA ASN A 230 11.34 27.81 20.92
C ASN A 230 10.25 26.74 20.98
N GLY A 231 10.22 25.96 22.07
CA GLY A 231 9.24 24.90 22.28
C GLY A 231 7.79 25.38 22.41
N ALA A 232 7.54 26.58 22.92
CA ALA A 232 6.19 27.15 22.98
C ALA A 232 5.69 27.56 21.59
N THR A 233 6.56 28.14 20.76
CA THR A 233 6.30 28.45 19.35
C THR A 233 6.01 27.18 18.55
N ALA A 234 6.85 26.16 18.69
CA ALA A 234 6.65 24.86 18.03
C ALA A 234 5.33 24.22 18.46
N ARG A 235 5.05 24.18 19.78
CA ARG A 235 3.82 23.62 20.32
C ARG A 235 2.59 24.35 19.77
N LYS A 236 2.56 25.69 19.85
CA LYS A 236 1.44 26.49 19.31
C LYS A 236 1.19 26.17 17.85
N PHE A 237 2.23 26.21 17.01
CA PHE A 237 2.11 25.85 15.60
C PHE A 237 1.53 24.44 15.41
N THR A 238 2.04 23.42 16.11
CA THR A 238 1.51 22.04 16.00
C THR A 238 0.08 21.84 16.50
N GLN A 239 -0.48 22.77 17.29
CA GLN A 239 -1.85 22.69 17.81
C GLN A 239 -2.85 23.49 16.95
N ASP A 240 -2.42 24.63 16.41
CA ASP A 240 -3.30 25.59 15.72
C ASP A 240 -3.29 25.43 14.19
N ILE A 241 -2.33 24.69 13.64
CA ILE A 241 -2.21 24.43 12.19
C ILE A 241 -3.17 23.29 11.77
N ASP A 242 -4.02 23.55 10.79
CA ASP A 242 -4.81 22.53 10.10
C ASP A 242 -4.00 22.04 8.89
N VAL A 243 -3.15 21.03 9.11
CA VAL A 243 -2.42 20.30 8.05
C VAL A 243 -2.21 18.86 8.52
N GLY A 244 -2.30 17.90 7.61
CA GLY A 244 -2.18 16.47 7.94
C GLY A 244 -0.82 16.10 8.55
N GLN A 245 0.29 16.61 8.00
CA GLN A 245 1.66 16.32 8.44
C GLN A 245 2.38 17.60 8.88
N VAL A 246 2.95 17.60 10.09
CA VAL A 246 3.62 18.78 10.67
C VAL A 246 5.05 18.45 11.08
N GLY A 247 6.00 19.17 10.50
CA GLY A 247 7.43 19.10 10.85
C GLY A 247 7.84 20.20 11.81
N VAL A 248 8.62 19.86 12.83
CA VAL A 248 9.34 20.83 13.67
C VAL A 248 10.82 20.63 13.41
N ASN A 249 11.47 21.63 12.80
CA ASN A 249 12.84 21.56 12.27
C ASN A 249 13.08 20.44 11.24
N VAL A 250 12.02 19.98 10.57
CA VAL A 250 12.04 18.94 9.52
C VAL A 250 11.26 19.46 8.30
N PRO A 251 11.89 19.68 7.13
CA PRO A 251 11.23 20.29 5.97
C PRO A 251 10.17 19.40 5.31
N ILE A 252 10.40 18.08 5.31
CA ILE A 252 9.56 17.08 4.62
C ILE A 252 9.13 16.05 5.69
N PRO A 253 8.04 16.30 6.43
CA PRO A 253 7.64 15.50 7.61
C PRO A 253 6.91 14.20 7.25
N VAL A 254 7.37 13.49 6.22
CA VAL A 254 6.68 12.30 5.71
C VAL A 254 6.75 11.14 6.73
N PRO A 255 5.62 10.62 7.21
CA PRO A 255 5.60 9.62 8.29
C PRO A 255 6.18 8.27 7.85
N LEU A 256 6.83 7.58 8.78
CA LEU A 256 7.30 6.21 8.59
C LEU A 256 6.11 5.22 8.52
N PRO A 257 6.18 4.12 7.73
CA PRO A 257 4.98 3.34 7.36
C PRO A 257 4.16 2.66 8.45
N MET A 258 4.62 2.60 9.70
CA MET A 258 3.81 2.17 10.84
C MET A 258 2.77 3.22 11.29
N MET A 259 3.05 4.50 11.01
CA MET A 259 2.10 5.61 11.05
C MET A 259 1.51 5.81 9.64
N SER A 260 0.37 6.50 9.49
CA SER A 260 -0.28 6.69 8.19
C SER A 260 0.10 8.03 7.53
N PHE A 261 0.11 8.11 6.19
CA PHE A 261 0.27 9.37 5.45
C PHE A 261 -1.02 10.20 5.53
N THR A 262 -1.01 11.21 6.38
CA THR A 262 -2.14 12.08 6.67
C THR A 262 -2.21 13.28 5.71
N GLY A 263 -3.40 13.78 5.44
CA GLY A 263 -3.64 15.00 4.68
C GLY A 263 -5.01 15.57 5.03
N SER A 264 -5.17 16.89 4.98
CA SER A 264 -6.45 17.57 5.22
C SER A 264 -6.90 18.43 4.03
N ARG A 265 -8.16 18.88 4.08
CA ARG A 265 -8.83 19.67 3.02
C ARG A 265 -8.65 19.05 1.63
N GLY A 266 -8.29 19.85 0.61
CA GLY A 266 -8.15 19.40 -0.77
C GLY A 266 -7.00 18.42 -1.04
N SER A 267 -6.20 18.06 -0.03
CA SER A 267 -5.11 17.08 -0.15
C SER A 267 -5.53 15.64 0.15
N PHE A 268 -6.75 15.41 0.65
CA PHE A 268 -7.24 14.07 0.97
C PHE A 268 -8.77 13.99 0.88
N LEU A 269 -9.28 12.87 0.39
CA LEU A 269 -10.71 12.59 0.31
C LEU A 269 -10.97 11.18 0.85
N GLY A 270 -11.76 11.08 1.92
CA GLY A 270 -12.08 9.84 2.62
C GLY A 270 -12.00 10.01 4.14
N ASP A 271 -12.01 8.88 4.85
CA ASP A 271 -11.85 8.80 6.31
C ASP A 271 -10.55 8.09 6.75
N SER A 272 -9.96 7.31 5.85
CA SER A 272 -8.87 6.37 6.15
C SER A 272 -7.60 6.71 5.36
N HIS A 273 -6.55 7.15 6.05
CA HIS A 273 -5.29 7.56 5.44
C HIS A 273 -4.41 6.39 4.96
N PHE A 274 -3.42 6.69 4.12
CA PHE A 274 -2.58 5.67 3.47
C PHE A 274 -1.61 4.98 4.43
N TYR A 275 -1.35 3.69 4.18
CA TYR A 275 -0.51 2.79 4.96
C TYR A 275 -0.75 2.86 6.50
N GLY A 276 0.16 2.31 7.31
CA GLY A 276 -0.02 2.22 8.76
C GLY A 276 -1.27 1.46 9.20
N LYS A 277 -1.77 1.77 10.40
CA LYS A 277 -2.99 1.14 10.95
C LYS A 277 -4.26 1.53 10.19
N GLN A 278 -4.32 2.73 9.59
CA GLN A 278 -5.52 3.18 8.89
C GLN A 278 -5.77 2.41 7.60
N ALA A 279 -4.73 2.05 6.84
CA ALA A 279 -4.89 1.16 5.69
C ALA A 279 -5.43 -0.23 6.07
N ILE A 280 -5.09 -0.76 7.24
CA ILE A 280 -5.68 -2.01 7.74
C ILE A 280 -7.17 -1.83 8.02
N GLY A 281 -7.56 -0.68 8.58
CA GLY A 281 -8.97 -0.27 8.72
C GLY A 281 -9.69 -0.12 7.38
N PHE A 282 -9.04 0.42 6.35
CA PHE A 282 -9.62 0.59 5.01
C PHE A 282 -9.84 -0.75 4.28
N PHE A 283 -8.85 -1.65 4.33
CA PHE A 283 -8.93 -2.95 3.62
C PHE A 283 -9.68 -4.05 4.40
N THR A 284 -10.19 -3.77 5.60
CA THR A 284 -10.91 -4.75 6.44
C THR A 284 -12.14 -4.15 7.11
N GLN A 285 -13.13 -4.98 7.42
CA GLN A 285 -14.27 -4.63 8.27
C GLN A 285 -14.18 -5.40 9.59
N THR A 286 -14.53 -4.73 10.70
CA THR A 286 -14.69 -5.40 12.00
C THR A 286 -15.95 -6.26 11.98
N LYS A 287 -15.81 -7.52 12.40
CA LYS A 287 -16.94 -8.39 12.73
C LYS A 287 -16.92 -8.67 14.23
N THR A 288 -18.05 -8.46 14.88
CA THR A 288 -18.25 -8.75 16.30
C THR A 288 -19.11 -10.01 16.45
N VAL A 289 -18.74 -10.88 17.38
CA VAL A 289 -19.42 -12.13 17.70
C VAL A 289 -19.58 -12.22 19.21
N THR A 290 -20.83 -12.28 19.66
CA THR A 290 -21.16 -12.72 21.02
C THR A 290 -21.42 -14.23 20.94
N GLN A 291 -20.76 -15.02 21.79
CA GLN A 291 -20.90 -16.47 21.83
C GLN A 291 -21.27 -16.95 23.24
N LEU A 292 -22.12 -17.98 23.31
CA LEU A 292 -22.58 -18.61 24.54
C LEU A 292 -22.32 -20.11 24.43
N TRP A 293 -21.56 -20.66 25.37
CA TRP A 293 -21.21 -22.08 25.43
C TRP A 293 -21.48 -22.60 26.85
N ARG A 294 -22.72 -23.01 27.12
CA ARG A 294 -23.15 -23.38 28.48
C ARG A 294 -22.39 -24.60 28.97
N GLU A 295 -21.86 -24.51 30.19
CA GLU A 295 -21.19 -25.63 30.86
C GLU A 295 -22.09 -26.87 30.96
N ALA A 296 -23.40 -26.67 31.14
CA ALA A 296 -24.39 -27.73 31.26
C ALA A 296 -24.64 -28.53 29.96
N ASP A 297 -24.28 -27.98 28.80
CA ASP A 297 -24.53 -28.61 27.50
C ASP A 297 -23.39 -29.59 27.09
N VAL A 298 -22.34 -29.71 27.91
CA VAL A 298 -21.16 -30.57 27.66
C VAL A 298 -21.48 -32.04 27.96
N THR A 299 -21.70 -32.83 26.91
CA THR A 299 -21.84 -34.29 27.03
C THR A 299 -20.49 -34.96 27.29
N LYS A 300 -20.41 -35.82 28.31
CA LYS A 300 -19.15 -36.42 28.78
C LYS A 300 -18.49 -37.45 27.83
N ASP A 301 -19.20 -37.90 26.79
CA ASP A 301 -18.80 -39.04 25.95
C ASP A 301 -18.00 -38.69 24.69
N SER A 302 -17.66 -37.42 24.44
CA SER A 302 -16.82 -37.06 23.29
C SER A 302 -15.33 -37.27 23.60
N SER A 303 -14.70 -38.27 22.96
CA SER A 303 -13.25 -38.47 23.00
C SER A 303 -12.50 -37.20 22.56
N VAL A 304 -11.55 -36.73 23.38
CA VAL A 304 -10.78 -35.52 23.10
C VAL A 304 -10.01 -35.66 21.77
N GLN A 305 -10.48 -34.99 20.72
CA GLN A 305 -9.71 -34.85 19.49
C GLN A 305 -8.71 -33.72 19.63
N THR A 306 -7.42 -34.08 19.67
CA THR A 306 -6.32 -33.11 19.55
C THR A 306 -5.93 -32.97 18.08
N SER A 307 -5.55 -31.75 17.68
CA SER A 307 -4.99 -31.48 16.35
C SER A 307 -3.94 -30.39 16.49
N MET A 308 -2.71 -30.71 16.09
CA MET A 308 -1.63 -29.72 16.08
C MET A 308 -1.88 -28.70 14.95
N PRO A 309 -1.58 -27.40 15.15
CA PRO A 309 -1.66 -26.42 14.07
C PRO A 309 -0.67 -26.76 12.94
N VAL A 310 -1.17 -27.31 11.84
CA VAL A 310 -0.38 -27.57 10.63
C VAL A 310 -0.47 -26.38 9.68
N GLN A 311 0.67 -25.90 9.20
CA GLN A 311 0.72 -24.90 8.14
C GLN A 311 0.54 -25.60 6.79
N ASN A 312 -0.57 -25.31 6.11
CA ASN A 312 -0.81 -25.65 4.71
C ASN A 312 -0.24 -24.57 3.78
#